data_AF-A0A8S3PVT0-F1
#
_entry.id   AF-A0A8S3PVT0-F1
#
_cell.length_a   1.000
_cell.length_b   1.000
_cell.length_c   1.000
_cell.angle_alpha   90.00
_cell.angle_beta   90.00
_cell.angle_gamma   90.00
#
_symmetry.space_group_name_H-M   'P 1'
#
loop_
_entity.id
_entity.type
_entity.pdbx_description
1 polymer ?
#
loop_
_entity_poly.entity_id
_entity_poly.type
_entity_poly.pdbx_seq_one_letter_code
_entity_poly.pdbx_strand_id
1 'polypeptide(L)'
;MYQTEIDKLLNFETNSDNLSKGDVERFSSLLINALHMAANSCIPVGTFRPYLKPYWNNQNLNNSHFEQRNARRKWINNNKTREKTDLSYIEYKNKKREFRKRKRIAEKLWQEEKFEDIKLAAEMDIGEFYQRVRRMRKSGPSTTKLSYNGTEATNDSSICELWGEYFRDLYSEQPINVSMKLFSMKFRQTCKHTLKIVIKHPFKNKKKKLP
;
A
#
# COMPACT_ATOMS: atom_id res chain seq x y z
N MET A 1 -19.74 15.05 2.90
CA MET A 1 -20.00 14.79 4.32
C MET A 1 -18.87 15.30 5.23
N TYR A 2 -17.58 15.18 4.86
CA TYR A 2 -16.48 15.82 5.61
C TYR A 2 -16.33 17.31 5.35
N GLN A 3 -16.61 17.71 4.11
CA GLN A 3 -16.46 19.08 3.66
C GLN A 3 -17.28 20.06 4.52
N THR A 4 -18.53 19.73 4.82
CA THR A 4 -19.44 20.55 5.63
C THR A 4 -18.96 20.83 7.06
N GLU A 5 -18.16 19.93 7.64
CA GLU A 5 -17.69 20.04 9.02
C GLU A 5 -16.35 20.78 9.06
N ILE A 6 -15.54 20.61 8.02
CA ILE A 6 -14.36 21.43 7.76
C ILE A 6 -14.79 22.89 7.44
N ASP A 7 -15.85 23.08 6.66
CA ASP A 7 -16.40 24.40 6.32
C ASP A 7 -16.97 25.10 7.56
N LYS A 8 -17.54 24.36 8.53
CA LYS A 8 -17.95 24.92 9.84
C LYS A 8 -16.77 25.36 10.70
N LEU A 9 -15.65 24.65 10.65
CA LEU A 9 -14.42 25.03 11.35
C LEU A 9 -13.77 26.26 10.70
N LEU A 10 -13.74 26.31 9.37
CA LEU A 10 -13.18 27.43 8.60
C LEU A 10 -14.03 28.72 8.70
N ASN A 11 -15.37 28.60 8.77
CA ASN A 11 -16.24 29.76 8.86
C ASN A 11 -16.20 30.46 10.24
N PHE A 12 -15.75 29.79 11.30
CA PHE A 12 -15.62 30.37 12.64
C PHE A 12 -14.34 31.21 12.81
N GLU A 13 -13.31 31.01 11.97
CA GLU A 13 -12.06 31.80 11.98
C GLU A 13 -12.23 33.27 11.54
N THR A 14 -13.41 33.68 11.07
CA THR A 14 -13.61 35.04 10.54
C THR A 14 -14.10 36.07 11.56
N ASN A 15 -14.46 35.68 12.79
CA ASN A 15 -14.99 36.62 13.78
C ASN A 15 -14.64 36.20 15.21
N SER A 16 -13.52 36.67 15.80
CA SER A 16 -13.40 36.91 17.26
C SER A 16 -11.95 37.23 17.68
N ASP A 17 -11.70 38.48 18.07
CA ASP A 17 -10.47 38.89 18.79
C ASP A 17 -10.47 38.53 20.29
N ASN A 18 -11.44 37.75 20.81
CA ASN A 18 -11.46 37.28 22.21
C ASN A 18 -12.08 35.88 22.34
N LEU A 19 -11.27 34.83 22.18
CA LEU A 19 -11.72 33.45 22.42
C LEU A 19 -11.91 33.17 23.92
N SER A 20 -13.12 32.76 24.30
CA SER A 20 -13.39 32.23 25.64
C SER A 20 -12.84 30.81 25.80
N LYS A 21 -12.54 30.39 27.03
CA LYS A 21 -12.18 28.99 27.33
C LYS A 21 -13.23 27.99 26.83
N GLY A 22 -14.50 28.36 26.86
CA GLY A 22 -15.60 27.54 26.33
C GLY A 22 -15.54 27.35 24.81
N ASP A 23 -15.02 28.34 24.08
CA ASP A 23 -14.86 28.25 22.62
C ASP A 23 -13.73 27.30 22.25
N VAL A 24 -12.64 27.28 23.04
CA VAL A 24 -11.53 26.35 22.86
C VAL A 24 -11.97 24.89 23.11
N GLU A 25 -12.74 24.63 24.16
CA GLU A 25 -13.27 23.28 24.46
C GLU A 25 -14.26 22.81 23.38
N ARG A 26 -15.10 23.72 22.89
CA ARG A 26 -16.02 23.44 21.77
C ARG A 26 -15.25 23.16 20.47
N PHE A 27 -14.20 23.92 20.19
CA PHE A 27 -13.35 23.71 19.00
C PHE A 27 -12.63 22.36 19.05
N SER A 28 -12.02 22.04 20.19
CA SER A 28 -11.37 20.74 20.40
C SER A 28 -12.35 19.59 20.18
N SER A 29 -13.57 19.70 20.70
CA SER A 29 -14.63 18.71 20.50
C SER A 29 -15.04 18.56 19.03
N LEU A 30 -15.19 19.66 18.30
CA LEU A 30 -15.52 19.63 16.87
C LEU A 30 -14.40 19.01 16.03
N LEU A 31 -13.14 19.35 16.33
CA LEU A 31 -11.97 18.77 15.67
C LEU A 31 -11.89 17.25 15.89
N ILE A 32 -12.05 16.81 17.15
CA ILE A 32 -12.07 15.39 17.52
C ILE A 32 -13.18 14.65 16.78
N ASN A 33 -14.39 15.23 16.73
CA ASN A 33 -15.53 14.63 16.03
C ASN A 33 -15.29 14.54 14.52
N ALA A 34 -14.76 15.60 13.89
CA ALA A 34 -14.43 15.60 12.47
C ALA A 34 -13.38 14.53 12.14
N LEU A 35 -12.33 14.41 12.98
CA LEU A 35 -11.31 13.37 12.85
C LEU A 35 -11.89 11.96 13.00
N HIS A 36 -12.73 11.73 14.01
CA HIS A 36 -13.38 10.44 14.21
C HIS A 36 -14.31 10.07 13.05
N MET A 37 -15.13 11.02 12.60
CA MET A 37 -15.97 10.79 11.43
C MET A 37 -15.10 10.44 10.23
N ALA A 38 -14.02 11.19 9.96
CA ALA A 38 -13.16 10.98 8.79
C ALA A 38 -12.47 9.62 8.86
N ALA A 39 -11.98 9.25 10.04
CA ALA A 39 -11.43 7.93 10.29
C ALA A 39 -12.47 6.83 9.99
N ASN A 40 -13.70 6.97 10.46
CA ASN A 40 -14.73 5.92 10.34
C ASN A 40 -15.22 5.69 8.90
N SER A 41 -15.21 6.70 8.03
CA SER A 41 -15.69 6.52 6.65
C SER A 41 -14.58 6.35 5.61
N CYS A 42 -13.44 7.01 5.81
CA CYS A 42 -12.38 7.06 4.81
C CYS A 42 -11.31 6.00 5.08
N ILE A 43 -11.11 5.60 6.34
CA ILE A 43 -10.18 4.53 6.66
C ILE A 43 -10.94 3.21 6.53
N PRO A 44 -10.57 2.34 5.58
CA PRO A 44 -11.22 1.06 5.48
C PRO A 44 -11.03 0.27 6.77
N VAL A 45 -12.14 -0.08 7.42
CA VAL A 45 -12.23 -1.01 8.57
C VAL A 45 -11.98 -2.44 8.08
N GLY A 46 -10.81 -2.66 7.47
CA GLY A 46 -10.35 -3.97 7.07
C GLY A 46 -9.88 -4.76 8.29
N THR A 47 -10.23 -6.04 8.35
CA THR A 47 -9.61 -6.94 9.34
C THR A 47 -8.11 -6.97 9.10
N PHE A 48 -7.33 -6.72 10.16
CA PHE A 48 -5.87 -6.74 10.10
C PHE A 48 -5.41 -8.07 9.50
N ARG A 49 -4.64 -8.00 8.42
CA ARG A 49 -4.07 -9.17 7.74
C ARG A 49 -2.63 -9.34 8.20
N PRO A 50 -2.31 -10.36 9.02
CA PRO A 50 -0.96 -10.53 9.57
C PRO A 50 0.13 -10.67 8.51
N TYR A 51 -0.22 -11.16 7.32
CA TYR A 51 0.70 -11.34 6.21
C TYR A 51 1.03 -10.05 5.44
N LEU A 52 0.37 -8.93 5.77
CA LEU A 52 0.73 -7.61 5.27
C LEU A 52 1.82 -6.94 6.12
N LYS A 53 2.30 -7.60 7.18
CA LYS A 53 3.43 -7.07 7.95
C LYS A 53 4.66 -6.94 7.03
N PRO A 54 5.44 -5.85 7.11
CA PRO A 54 6.55 -5.59 6.20
C PRO A 54 7.59 -6.72 6.15
N TYR A 55 7.87 -7.34 7.30
CA TYR A 55 8.84 -8.44 7.42
C TYR A 55 8.33 -9.80 6.92
N TRP A 56 7.06 -9.91 6.53
CA TRP A 56 6.43 -11.19 6.22
C TRP A 56 7.00 -11.84 4.95
N ASN A 57 7.26 -11.03 3.91
CA ASN A 57 7.74 -11.54 2.62
C ASN A 57 9.26 -11.73 2.57
N ASN A 58 10.02 -10.99 3.37
CA ASN A 58 11.49 -10.95 3.27
C ASN A 58 12.17 -12.23 3.78
N GLN A 59 11.50 -13.01 4.65
CA GLN A 59 12.11 -14.18 5.31
C GLN A 59 11.43 -15.51 4.99
N ASN A 60 10.80 -15.64 3.81
CA ASN A 60 10.13 -16.88 3.39
C ASN A 60 9.08 -17.38 4.42
N LEU A 61 8.49 -16.48 5.22
CA LEU A 61 7.46 -16.84 6.21
C LEU A 61 6.22 -17.42 5.53
N ASN A 62 5.97 -17.07 4.26
CA ASN A 62 4.90 -17.66 3.45
C ASN A 62 5.04 -19.18 3.33
N ASN A 63 6.23 -19.70 3.02
CA ASN A 63 6.44 -21.13 2.89
C ASN A 63 6.32 -21.83 4.26
N SER A 64 6.95 -21.28 5.30
CA SER A 64 6.87 -21.85 6.65
C SER A 64 5.43 -21.84 7.21
N HIS A 65 4.65 -20.79 6.94
CA HIS A 65 3.25 -20.71 7.30
C HIS A 65 2.39 -21.70 6.50
N PHE A 66 2.69 -21.90 5.21
CA PHE A 66 2.05 -22.90 4.37
C PHE A 66 2.30 -24.31 4.91
N GLU A 67 3.55 -24.68 5.18
CA GLU A 67 3.93 -25.95 5.79
C GLU A 67 3.20 -26.18 7.13
N GLN A 68 3.17 -25.16 7.99
CA GLN A 68 2.44 -25.21 9.25
C GLN A 68 0.93 -25.47 9.05
N ARG A 69 0.31 -24.80 8.08
CA ARG A 69 -1.12 -25.00 7.77
C ARG A 69 -1.38 -26.38 7.19
N ASN A 70 -0.49 -26.90 6.35
CA ASN A 70 -0.61 -28.25 5.80
C ASN A 70 -0.47 -29.31 6.89
N ALA A 71 0.53 -29.20 7.77
CA ALA A 71 0.67 -30.10 8.91
C ALA A 71 -0.56 -30.05 9.83
N ARG A 72 -1.15 -28.86 10.04
CA ARG A 72 -2.42 -28.72 10.77
C ARG A 72 -3.57 -29.44 10.07
N ARG A 73 -3.68 -29.36 8.73
CA ARG A 73 -4.72 -30.07 7.98
C ARG A 73 -4.56 -31.59 8.10
N LYS A 74 -3.34 -32.12 7.93
CA LYS A 74 -3.04 -33.53 8.13
C LYS A 74 -3.49 -34.01 9.52
N TRP A 75 -3.10 -33.27 10.57
CA TRP A 75 -3.50 -33.56 11.94
C TRP A 75 -5.03 -33.52 12.14
N ILE A 76 -5.73 -32.59 11.49
CA ILE A 76 -7.19 -32.53 11.53
C ILE A 76 -7.83 -33.74 10.86
N ASN A 77 -7.30 -34.15 9.71
CA ASN A 77 -7.78 -35.32 8.97
C ASN A 77 -7.54 -36.62 9.77
N ASN A 78 -6.49 -36.65 10.59
CA ASN A 78 -6.20 -37.74 11.53
C ASN A 78 -6.99 -37.59 12.86
N ASN A 79 -8.23 -37.10 12.80
CA ASN A 79 -9.13 -36.94 13.95
C ASN A 79 -8.62 -36.04 15.09
N LYS A 80 -7.59 -35.21 14.85
CA LYS A 80 -7.02 -34.29 15.85
C LYS A 80 -6.56 -34.99 17.13
N THR A 81 -6.08 -36.23 17.03
CA THR A 81 -5.57 -36.99 18.18
C THR A 81 -4.46 -36.20 18.88
N ARG A 82 -4.43 -36.25 20.22
CA ARG A 82 -3.44 -35.51 21.03
C ARG A 82 -2.37 -36.43 21.61
N GLU A 83 -2.36 -37.67 21.17
CA GLU A 83 -1.41 -38.67 21.64
C GLU A 83 0.01 -38.27 21.26
N LYS A 84 0.95 -38.46 22.19
CA LYS A 84 2.35 -38.12 21.96
C LYS A 84 3.05 -39.07 20.98
N THR A 85 2.40 -40.19 20.64
CA THR A 85 2.83 -41.18 19.66
C THR A 85 2.37 -40.84 18.25
N ASP A 86 1.33 -40.00 18.09
CA ASP A 86 0.84 -39.63 16.77
C ASP A 86 1.82 -38.71 16.04
N LEU A 87 2.37 -39.22 14.94
CA LEU A 87 3.28 -38.50 14.07
C LEU A 87 2.67 -37.21 13.53
N SER A 88 1.37 -37.18 13.24
CA SER A 88 0.71 -36.00 12.65
C SER A 88 0.60 -34.85 13.66
N TYR A 89 0.31 -35.15 14.92
CA TYR A 89 0.34 -34.20 16.02
C TYR A 89 1.75 -33.65 16.25
N ILE A 90 2.77 -34.52 16.30
CA ILE A 90 4.18 -34.13 16.48
C ILE A 90 4.62 -33.21 15.33
N GLU A 91 4.37 -33.60 14.07
CA GLU A 91 4.71 -32.83 12.87
C GLU A 91 4.11 -31.43 12.94
N TYR A 92 2.81 -31.32 13.24
CA TYR A 92 2.13 -30.03 13.40
C TYR A 92 2.75 -29.16 14.50
N LYS A 93 3.03 -29.74 15.68
CA LYS A 93 3.60 -29.00 16.81
C LYS A 93 5.02 -28.50 16.50
N ASN A 94 5.83 -29.31 15.82
CA ASN A 94 7.16 -28.94 15.36
C ASN A 94 7.09 -27.80 14.34
N LYS A 95 6.30 -27.95 13.27
CA LYS A 95 6.11 -26.90 12.26
C LYS A 95 5.56 -25.60 12.84
N LYS A 96 4.66 -25.67 13.83
CA LYS A 96 4.16 -24.50 14.58
C LYS A 96 5.25 -23.82 15.40
N ARG A 97 6.14 -24.58 16.03
CA ARG A 97 7.28 -24.04 16.79
C ARG A 97 8.29 -23.36 15.86
N GLU A 98 8.63 -24.02 14.76
CA GLU A 98 9.55 -23.48 13.74
C GLU A 98 9.04 -22.18 13.15
N PHE A 99 7.76 -22.13 12.75
CA PHE A 99 7.15 -20.91 12.23
C PHE A 99 7.24 -19.75 13.24
N ARG A 100 6.93 -20.01 14.52
CA ARG A 100 7.05 -18.99 15.58
C ARG A 100 8.48 -18.48 15.75
N LYS A 101 9.47 -19.38 15.71
CA LYS A 101 10.90 -19.02 15.80
C LYS A 101 11.29 -18.13 14.62
N ARG A 102 10.98 -18.53 13.39
CA ARG A 102 11.27 -17.75 12.18
C ARG A 102 10.57 -16.39 12.21
N LYS A 103 9.29 -16.34 12.63
CA LYS A 103 8.55 -15.09 12.74
C LYS A 103 9.22 -14.10 13.71
N ARG A 104 9.68 -14.55 14.88
CA ARG A 104 10.38 -13.69 15.84
C ARG A 104 11.70 -13.15 15.27
N ILE A 105 12.45 -14.00 14.56
CA ILE A 105 13.70 -13.59 13.90
C ILE A 105 13.43 -12.53 12.83
N ALA A 106 12.40 -12.72 12.00
CA ALA A 106 12.01 -11.76 10.98
C ALA A 106 11.58 -10.41 11.56
N GLU A 107 10.81 -10.44 12.65
CA GLU A 107 10.37 -9.25 13.36
C GLU A 107 11.56 -8.49 13.95
N LYS A 108 12.48 -9.19 14.62
CA LYS A 108 13.69 -8.61 15.19
C LYS A 108 14.57 -7.95 14.12
N LEU A 109 14.88 -8.67 13.03
CA LEU A 109 15.73 -8.15 11.96
C LEU A 109 15.11 -6.92 11.26
N TRP A 110 13.79 -6.90 11.10
CA TRP A 110 13.12 -5.72 10.55
C TRP A 110 13.13 -4.54 11.53
N GLN A 111 12.98 -4.79 12.83
CA GLN A 111 13.10 -3.73 13.83
C GLN A 111 14.53 -3.16 13.83
N GLU A 112 15.55 -4.02 13.85
CA GLU A 112 16.96 -3.60 13.78
C GLU A 112 17.24 -2.77 12.52
N GLU A 113 16.77 -3.21 11.33
CA GLU A 113 16.87 -2.43 10.09
C GLU A 113 16.24 -1.03 10.23
N LYS A 114 15.08 -0.91 10.88
CA LYS A 114 14.42 0.38 11.10
C LYS A 114 15.05 1.24 12.17
N PHE A 115 15.62 0.65 13.21
CA PHE A 115 16.40 1.39 14.18
C PHE A 115 17.67 1.96 13.57
N GLU A 116 18.36 1.20 12.71
CA GLU A 116 19.52 1.71 11.98
C GLU A 116 19.13 2.82 10.98
N ASP A 117 18.01 2.67 10.26
CA ASP A 117 17.49 3.73 9.40
C ASP A 117 17.24 5.03 10.20
N ILE A 118 16.65 4.92 11.40
CA ILE A 118 16.39 6.07 12.29
C ILE A 118 17.69 6.66 12.82
N LYS A 119 18.63 5.82 13.25
CA LYS A 119 19.93 6.26 13.77
C LYS A 119 20.72 7.02 12.71
N LEU A 120 20.81 6.48 11.50
CA LEU A 120 21.42 7.16 10.36
C LEU A 120 20.70 8.47 10.02
N ALA A 121 19.37 8.52 10.14
CA ALA A 121 18.63 9.75 9.92
C ALA A 121 18.85 10.79 11.02
N ALA A 122 19.05 10.37 12.26
CA ALA A 122 19.33 11.23 13.41
C ALA A 122 20.78 11.76 13.38
N GLU A 123 21.73 10.98 12.87
CA GLU A 123 23.13 11.37 12.70
C GLU A 123 23.38 12.20 11.42
N MET A 124 22.38 12.31 10.53
CA MET A 124 22.49 13.05 9.28
C MET A 124 22.40 14.57 9.52
N ASP A 125 23.43 15.30 9.09
CA ASP A 125 23.44 16.76 9.11
C ASP A 125 22.25 17.33 8.29
N ILE A 126 21.66 18.43 8.77
CA ILE A 126 20.54 19.12 8.12
C ILE A 126 20.92 19.51 6.69
N GLY A 127 22.18 19.90 6.45
CA GLY A 127 22.69 20.19 5.11
C GLY A 127 22.64 18.96 4.18
N GLU A 128 23.08 17.81 4.67
CA GLU A 128 23.04 16.54 3.93
C GLU A 128 21.62 16.03 3.70
N PHE A 129 20.72 16.19 4.68
CA PHE A 129 19.30 15.88 4.54
C PHE A 129 18.70 16.62 3.35
N TYR A 130 18.87 17.94 3.28
CA TYR A 130 18.32 18.73 2.17
C TYR A 130 19.00 18.42 0.84
N GLN A 131 20.30 18.11 0.82
CA GLN A 131 20.95 17.62 -0.40
C GLN A 131 20.35 16.29 -0.88
N ARG A 132 20.08 15.35 0.04
CA ARG A 132 19.48 14.05 -0.28
C ARG A 132 18.06 14.20 -0.81
N VAL A 133 17.25 15.06 -0.18
CA VAL A 133 15.89 15.41 -0.64
C VAL A 133 15.96 16.06 -2.04
N ARG A 134 16.90 16.99 -2.27
CA ARG A 134 17.11 17.61 -3.59
C ARG A 134 17.53 16.57 -4.64
N ARG A 135 18.38 15.59 -4.29
CA ARG A 135 18.77 14.50 -5.20
C ARG A 135 17.61 13.58 -5.54
N MET A 136 16.71 13.28 -4.60
CA MET A 136 15.52 12.46 -4.86
C MET A 136 14.50 13.18 -5.76
N ARG A 137 14.40 14.50 -5.68
CA ARG A 137 13.60 15.32 -6.60
C ARG A 137 14.17 15.38 -8.03
N LYS A 138 15.43 14.97 -8.24
CA LYS A 138 16.07 14.90 -9.57
C LYS A 138 15.82 13.58 -10.31
N SER A 139 14.77 12.82 -9.98
CA SER A 139 14.21 11.91 -10.99
C SER A 139 13.71 12.80 -12.12
N GLY A 140 14.46 12.87 -13.22
CA GLY A 140 14.19 13.75 -14.35
C GLY A 140 12.75 13.61 -14.89
N PRO A 141 12.31 14.51 -15.78
CA PRO A 141 10.98 14.43 -16.35
C PRO A 141 10.80 13.04 -16.98
N SER A 142 9.98 12.19 -16.35
CA SER A 142 9.51 10.97 -17.01
C SER A 142 8.57 11.45 -18.10
N THR A 143 9.12 11.72 -19.28
CA THR A 143 8.32 12.02 -20.48
C THR A 143 7.52 10.76 -20.75
N THR A 144 6.30 10.74 -20.23
CA THR A 144 5.39 9.61 -20.36
C THR A 144 4.85 9.69 -21.79
N LYS A 145 5.45 8.92 -22.69
CA LYS A 145 5.00 8.83 -24.08
C LYS A 145 3.72 8.01 -24.13
N LEU A 146 2.65 8.60 -24.64
CA LEU A 146 1.38 7.94 -24.91
C LEU A 146 1.26 7.70 -26.41
N SER A 147 0.94 6.48 -26.84
CA SER A 147 0.73 6.18 -28.26
C SER A 147 -0.63 5.51 -28.50
N TYR A 148 -1.35 5.95 -29.53
CA TYR A 148 -2.65 5.44 -29.95
C TYR A 148 -2.83 5.63 -31.47
N ASN A 149 -3.28 4.58 -32.19
CA ASN A 149 -3.48 4.58 -33.64
C ASN A 149 -2.30 5.11 -34.50
N GLY A 150 -1.06 4.93 -34.03
CA GLY A 150 0.15 5.40 -34.74
C GLY A 150 0.56 6.83 -34.42
N THR A 151 -0.22 7.54 -33.61
CA THR A 151 0.08 8.89 -33.13
C THR A 151 0.78 8.81 -31.77
N GLU A 152 1.90 9.52 -31.59
CA GLU A 152 2.64 9.58 -30.33
C GLU A 152 2.53 10.97 -29.71
N ALA A 153 2.12 11.03 -28.44
CA ALA A 153 2.05 12.26 -27.66
C ALA A 153 3.06 12.24 -26.50
N THR A 154 3.80 13.33 -26.39
CA THR A 154 4.78 13.61 -25.32
C THR A 154 4.40 14.79 -24.43
N ASN A 155 3.50 15.67 -24.89
CA ASN A 155 3.15 16.91 -24.22
C ASN A 155 1.76 16.76 -23.59
N ASP A 156 1.51 17.43 -22.47
CA ASP A 156 0.25 17.27 -21.71
C ASP A 156 -1.00 17.54 -22.57
N SER A 157 -0.97 18.57 -23.43
CA SER A 157 -2.07 18.88 -24.35
C SER A 157 -2.31 17.77 -25.37
N SER A 158 -1.24 17.23 -25.97
CA SER A 158 -1.37 16.15 -26.96
C SER A 158 -1.75 14.81 -26.32
N ILE A 159 -1.38 14.59 -25.05
CA ILE A 159 -1.84 13.45 -24.27
C ILE A 159 -3.35 13.54 -24.02
N CYS A 160 -3.86 14.71 -23.64
CA CYS A 160 -5.28 14.95 -23.44
C CYS A 160 -6.09 14.75 -24.73
N GLU A 161 -5.59 15.24 -25.87
CA GLU A 161 -6.20 15.02 -27.18
C GLU A 161 -6.25 13.53 -27.55
N LEU A 162 -5.14 12.80 -27.36
CA LEU A 162 -5.08 11.36 -27.60
C LEU A 162 -6.09 10.58 -26.75
N TRP A 163 -6.25 10.97 -25.48
CA TRP A 163 -7.27 10.39 -24.60
C TRP A 163 -8.68 10.72 -25.09
N GLY A 164 -8.89 11.94 -25.58
CA GLY A 164 -10.15 12.36 -26.18
C GLY A 164 -10.53 11.50 -27.38
N GLU A 165 -9.58 11.24 -28.28
CA GLU A 165 -9.76 10.33 -29.42
C GLU A 165 -10.05 8.90 -28.97
N TYR A 166 -9.25 8.37 -28.04
CA TYR A 166 -9.45 7.03 -27.47
C TYR A 166 -10.85 6.84 -26.89
N PHE A 167 -11.33 7.80 -26.08
CA PHE A 167 -12.65 7.70 -25.48
C PHE A 167 -13.77 7.94 -26.50
N ARG A 168 -13.57 8.82 -27.47
CA ARG A 168 -14.53 9.03 -28.56
C ARG A 168 -14.74 7.74 -29.36
N ASP A 169 -13.66 7.04 -29.70
CA ASP A 169 -13.71 5.76 -30.39
C ASP A 169 -14.37 4.68 -29.52
N LEU A 170 -14.11 4.70 -28.20
CA LEU A 170 -14.70 3.76 -27.23
C LEU A 170 -16.23 3.91 -27.07
N TYR A 171 -16.75 5.14 -27.19
CA TYR A 171 -18.17 5.47 -27.03
C TYR A 171 -18.92 5.69 -28.35
N SER A 172 -18.25 5.58 -29.51
CA SER A 172 -18.91 5.61 -30.81
C SER A 172 -19.68 4.30 -31.08
N GLU A 173 -20.90 4.41 -31.60
CA GLU A 173 -21.81 3.27 -31.86
C GLU A 173 -21.44 2.44 -33.12
N GLN A 174 -20.26 2.67 -33.68
CA GLN A 174 -19.79 1.90 -34.84
C GLN A 174 -19.31 0.50 -34.40
N PRO A 175 -19.50 -0.54 -35.23
CA PRO A 175 -19.17 -1.92 -34.87
C PRO A 175 -17.67 -2.03 -34.59
N ILE A 176 -17.34 -2.17 -33.31
CA ILE A 176 -15.98 -2.23 -32.78
C ILE A 176 -15.17 -3.31 -33.51
N ASN A 177 -14.15 -2.88 -34.24
CA ASN A 177 -13.12 -3.73 -34.83
C ASN A 177 -12.55 -4.65 -33.73
N VAL A 178 -12.55 -5.98 -33.95
CA VAL A 178 -12.21 -7.02 -32.94
C VAL A 178 -10.89 -6.75 -32.21
N SER A 179 -9.96 -6.06 -32.87
CA SER A 179 -8.69 -5.56 -32.30
C SER A 179 -8.87 -4.60 -31.10
N MET A 180 -9.85 -3.68 -31.16
CA MET A 180 -10.14 -2.70 -30.10
C MET A 180 -10.66 -3.34 -28.82
N LYS A 181 -11.51 -4.37 -28.94
CA LYS A 181 -12.00 -5.13 -27.78
C LYS A 181 -10.86 -5.91 -27.12
N LEU A 182 -9.92 -6.41 -27.91
CA LEU A 182 -8.74 -7.11 -27.41
C LEU A 182 -7.75 -6.17 -26.72
N PHE A 183 -7.55 -4.95 -27.23
CA PHE A 183 -6.71 -3.93 -26.57
C PHE A 183 -7.33 -3.46 -25.25
N SER A 184 -8.64 -3.14 -25.22
CA SER A 184 -9.33 -2.74 -23.99
C SER A 184 -9.32 -3.86 -22.93
N MET A 185 -9.49 -5.11 -23.33
CA MET A 185 -9.36 -6.25 -22.43
C MET A 185 -7.93 -6.42 -21.92
N LYS A 186 -6.92 -6.35 -22.81
CA LYS A 186 -5.51 -6.42 -22.41
C LYS A 186 -5.16 -5.28 -21.47
N PHE A 187 -5.52 -4.03 -21.79
CA PHE A 187 -5.29 -2.86 -20.94
C PHE A 187 -5.94 -3.02 -19.57
N ARG A 188 -7.22 -3.43 -19.49
CA ARG A 188 -7.91 -3.71 -18.22
C ARG A 188 -7.25 -4.85 -17.43
N GLN A 189 -6.77 -5.89 -18.11
CA GLN A 189 -6.02 -6.99 -17.48
C GLN A 189 -4.65 -6.53 -16.98
N THR A 190 -3.93 -5.72 -17.76
CA THR A 190 -2.64 -5.15 -17.40
C THR A 190 -2.80 -4.20 -16.22
N CYS A 191 -3.77 -3.28 -16.23
CA CYS A 191 -4.08 -2.40 -15.09
C CYS A 191 -4.48 -3.19 -13.84
N LYS A 192 -5.29 -4.25 -13.97
CA LYS A 192 -5.59 -5.15 -12.85
C LYS A 192 -4.33 -5.89 -12.38
N HIS A 193 -3.40 -6.22 -13.27
CA HIS A 193 -2.15 -6.91 -12.94
C HIS A 193 -1.14 -5.95 -12.30
N THR A 194 -0.95 -4.73 -12.80
CA THR A 194 -0.09 -3.70 -12.22
C THR A 194 -0.66 -3.18 -10.91
N LEU A 195 -1.97 -3.00 -10.76
CA LEU A 195 -2.58 -2.76 -9.45
C LEU A 195 -2.33 -3.95 -8.52
N LYS A 196 -2.47 -5.19 -8.97
CA LYS A 196 -2.08 -6.37 -8.18
C LYS A 196 -0.59 -6.42 -7.86
N ILE A 197 0.31 -5.93 -8.72
CA ILE A 197 1.76 -5.87 -8.50
C ILE A 197 2.10 -4.75 -7.53
N VAL A 198 1.54 -3.55 -7.67
CA VAL A 198 1.74 -2.43 -6.75
C VAL A 198 1.17 -2.77 -5.37
N ILE A 199 0.07 -3.52 -5.31
CA ILE A 199 -0.52 -4.04 -4.07
C ILE A 199 0.29 -5.24 -3.52
N LYS A 200 0.94 -6.08 -4.35
CA LYS A 200 1.77 -7.23 -3.91
C LYS A 200 3.24 -6.87 -3.66
N HIS A 201 3.74 -5.79 -4.24
CA HIS A 201 5.10 -5.28 -4.18
C HIS A 201 5.08 -3.74 -4.25
N PRO A 202 4.74 -3.06 -3.14
CA PRO A 202 4.97 -1.64 -3.03
C PRO A 202 6.50 -1.43 -3.00
N PHE A 203 7.04 -0.76 -4.02
CA PHE A 203 8.44 -0.32 -4.12
C PHE A 203 9.51 -1.38 -3.76
N LYS A 204 9.93 -2.19 -4.73
CA LYS A 204 11.28 -2.77 -4.68
C LYS A 204 12.28 -1.65 -4.93
N ASN A 205 12.87 -1.10 -3.86
CA ASN A 205 14.09 -0.29 -3.96
C ASN A 205 15.16 -1.13 -4.68
N LYS A 206 15.46 -0.77 -5.93
CA LYS A 206 16.65 -1.27 -6.63
C LYS A 206 17.86 -0.75 -5.85
N LYS A 207 18.44 -1.59 -4.97
CA LYS A 207 19.79 -1.36 -4.46
C LYS A 207 20.73 -1.29 -5.67
N LYS A 208 21.25 -0.10 -5.97
CA LYS A 208 22.42 0.04 -6.83
C LYS A 208 23.56 -0.75 -6.16
N LYS A 209 24.10 -1.74 -6.85
CA LYS A 209 25.42 -2.27 -6.53
C LYS A 209 26.40 -1.11 -6.78
N LEU A 210 27.05 -0.63 -5.73
CA LEU A 210 28.25 0.18 -5.86
C LEU A 210 29.41 -0.76 -6.25
N PRO A 211 30.38 -0.26 -7.03
CA PRO A 211 31.54 -1.02 -7.51
C PRO A 211 32.41 -1.55 -6.38
#